data_AF-W6SAB0-F1
#
_entry.id   AF-W6SAB0-F1
#
_cell.length_a   1.000
_cell.length_b   1.000
_cell.length_c   1.000
_cell.angle_alpha   90.00
_cell.angle_beta   90.00
_cell.angle_gamma   90.00
#
_symmetry.space_group_name_H-M   'P 1'
#
loop_
_entity.id
_entity.type
_entity.pdbx_description
1 polymer ?
#
loop_
_entity_poly.entity_id
_entity_poly.type
_entity_poly.pdbx_seq_one_letter_code
_entity_poly.pdbx_strand_id
1 'polypeptide(L)'
;MQLAKFRELAPEVDIVITTALIPGRDAPKLWLADMVGAMKPGSVIVDLAAERGGNCDLTRPDEKVVSENSVVVIGYTDFPSRMATQASSLYAMNIRHMLADLTPGKDGRIVHNMDDDVIRGATVSFEGGLTFPPPPPKVQAIAAQKPREKAKEPTPEEKRAAEIAAFRAQTKGQGLLLAVGTAFLLVLGAFAPSSFMSHLVVFALACFVGFQVIWNVSHSLHTPLMAVTNAVSGIVILGALLQIGSSEGLVTILAAVSVLIATINIVGGFLVTRRMLAMFQRS
;
A
#
# COMPACT_ATOMS: atom_id res chain seq x y z
N MET A 1 26.64 20.03 -16.05
CA MET A 1 26.86 19.03 -14.97
C MET A 1 25.98 17.79 -15.15
N GLN A 2 24.66 17.92 -15.35
CA GLN A 2 23.75 16.75 -15.48
C GLN A 2 23.95 15.93 -16.78
N LEU A 3 24.00 16.56 -17.97
CA LEU A 3 24.20 15.84 -19.24
C LEU A 3 25.52 15.05 -19.30
N ALA A 4 26.57 15.55 -18.64
CA ALA A 4 27.83 14.83 -18.55
C ALA A 4 27.67 13.50 -17.77
N LYS A 5 26.86 13.51 -16.70
CA LYS A 5 26.58 12.30 -15.93
C LYS A 5 25.70 11.32 -16.71
N PHE A 6 24.73 11.80 -17.48
CA PHE A 6 23.92 10.94 -18.35
C PHE A 6 24.75 10.26 -19.43
N ARG A 7 25.71 10.97 -20.04
CA ARG A 7 26.66 10.38 -20.99
C ARG A 7 27.52 9.29 -20.35
N GLU A 8 28.00 9.51 -19.13
CA GLU A 8 28.79 8.52 -18.39
C GLU A 8 27.98 7.24 -18.13
N LEU A 9 26.69 7.37 -17.80
CA LEU A 9 25.82 6.25 -17.46
C LEU A 9 25.25 5.51 -18.68
N ALA A 10 25.13 6.18 -19.83
CA ALA A 10 24.47 5.63 -21.02
C ALA A 10 24.96 4.23 -21.45
N PRO A 11 26.27 3.89 -21.40
CA PRO A 11 26.76 2.56 -21.76
C PRO A 11 26.38 1.46 -20.75
N GLU A 12 26.09 1.82 -19.50
CA GLU A 12 25.86 0.88 -18.42
C GLU A 12 24.37 0.49 -18.28
N VAL A 13 23.47 1.41 -18.64
CA VAL A 13 22.01 1.28 -18.43
C VAL A 13 21.30 0.60 -19.59
N ASP A 14 20.37 -0.30 -19.25
CA ASP A 14 19.59 -1.06 -20.24
C ASP A 14 18.20 -0.44 -20.50
N ILE A 15 17.63 0.26 -19.52
CA ILE A 15 16.33 0.91 -19.63
C ILE A 15 16.42 2.34 -19.08
N VAL A 16 15.90 3.30 -19.85
CA VAL A 16 15.83 4.71 -19.46
C VAL A 16 14.39 5.17 -19.53
N ILE A 17 13.91 5.81 -18.46
CA ILE A 17 12.57 6.40 -18.41
C ILE A 17 12.74 7.90 -18.18
N THR A 18 12.29 8.72 -19.13
CA THR A 18 12.40 10.18 -19.05
C THR A 18 11.04 10.80 -18.79
N THR A 19 10.96 11.69 -17.80
CA THR A 19 9.69 12.25 -17.29
C THR A 19 9.74 13.76 -17.06
N ALA A 20 10.82 14.42 -17.48
CA ALA A 20 11.03 15.83 -17.20
C ALA A 20 10.08 16.67 -18.07
N LEU A 21 9.05 17.24 -17.45
CA LEU A 21 8.07 18.08 -18.12
C LEU A 21 7.84 19.35 -17.29
N ILE A 22 8.00 20.51 -17.93
CA ILE A 22 7.72 21.80 -17.30
C ILE A 22 6.37 22.31 -17.85
N PRO A 23 5.36 22.60 -16.99
CA PRO A 23 4.11 23.19 -17.44
C PRO A 23 4.31 24.47 -18.26
N GLY A 24 3.66 24.57 -19.42
CA GLY A 24 3.75 25.70 -20.34
C GLY A 24 5.04 25.80 -21.17
N ARG A 25 5.95 24.83 -21.09
CA ARG A 25 7.19 24.80 -21.90
C ARG A 25 7.36 23.43 -22.57
N ASP A 26 8.19 23.42 -23.60
CA ASP A 26 8.65 22.19 -24.24
C ASP A 26 9.50 21.35 -23.29
N ALA A 27 9.50 20.04 -23.51
CA ALA A 27 10.31 19.12 -22.74
C ALA A 27 11.81 19.41 -22.97
N PRO A 28 12.64 19.53 -21.91
CA PRO A 28 14.07 19.71 -22.08
C PRO A 28 14.69 18.47 -22.72
N LYS A 29 15.60 18.64 -23.69
CA LYS A 29 16.40 17.55 -24.25
C LYS A 29 17.47 17.12 -23.25
N LEU A 30 17.27 15.94 -22.68
CA LEU A 30 18.13 15.37 -21.63
C LEU A 30 18.82 14.09 -22.09
N TRP A 31 18.19 13.35 -23.00
CA TRP A 31 18.74 12.11 -23.54
C TRP A 31 19.04 12.29 -25.04
N LEU A 32 20.27 12.68 -25.31
CA LEU A 32 20.68 13.12 -26.64
C LEU A 32 20.98 11.92 -27.56
N ALA A 33 20.99 12.14 -28.88
CA ALA A 33 21.21 11.08 -29.86
C ALA A 33 22.55 10.32 -29.67
N ASP A 34 23.61 11.01 -29.24
CA ASP A 34 24.91 10.41 -28.90
C ASP A 34 24.80 9.45 -27.70
N MET A 35 23.98 9.80 -26.71
CA MET A 35 23.71 8.94 -25.54
C MET A 35 22.92 7.70 -25.95
N VAL A 36 21.94 7.84 -26.85
CA VAL A 36 21.22 6.66 -27.39
C VAL A 36 22.20 5.75 -28.12
N GLY A 37 23.08 6.31 -28.95
CA GLY A 37 24.12 5.58 -29.67
C GLY A 37 25.10 4.82 -28.77
N ALA A 38 25.35 5.33 -27.56
CA ALA A 38 26.24 4.71 -26.57
C ALA A 38 25.58 3.58 -25.76
N MET A 39 24.26 3.46 -25.77
CA MET A 39 23.55 2.38 -25.08
C MET A 39 23.79 1.03 -25.75
N LYS A 40 23.61 -0.05 -24.96
CA LYS A 40 23.70 -1.43 -25.48
C LYS A 40 22.58 -1.71 -26.48
N PRO A 41 22.83 -2.48 -27.56
CA PRO A 41 21.77 -2.93 -28.47
C PRO A 41 20.66 -3.69 -27.73
N GLY A 42 19.40 -3.41 -28.10
CA GLY A 42 18.22 -3.98 -27.44
C GLY A 42 17.75 -3.21 -26.19
N SER A 43 18.46 -2.17 -25.77
CA SER A 43 18.02 -1.28 -24.70
C SER A 43 16.71 -0.58 -25.05
N VAL A 44 16.00 -0.09 -24.01
CA VAL A 44 14.69 0.56 -24.19
C VAL A 44 14.67 1.94 -23.53
N ILE A 45 14.16 2.93 -24.26
CA ILE A 45 13.87 4.27 -23.76
C ILE A 45 12.37 4.45 -23.75
N VAL A 46 11.80 4.85 -22.62
CA VAL A 46 10.39 5.22 -22.47
C VAL A 46 10.31 6.70 -22.17
N ASP A 47 9.83 7.49 -23.13
CA ASP A 47 9.73 8.93 -23.00
C ASP A 47 8.32 9.36 -22.64
N LEU A 48 8.09 9.62 -21.35
CA LEU A 48 6.80 10.07 -20.82
C LEU A 48 6.52 11.54 -21.14
N ALA A 49 7.49 12.29 -21.68
CA ALA A 49 7.32 13.69 -22.06
C ALA A 49 7.08 13.87 -23.58
N ALA A 50 6.77 12.80 -24.31
CA ALA A 50 6.61 12.81 -25.76
C ALA A 50 5.55 13.81 -26.25
N GLU A 51 4.48 14.04 -25.48
CA GLU A 51 3.43 15.02 -25.79
C GLU A 51 3.92 16.45 -25.96
N ARG A 52 5.11 16.79 -25.41
CA ARG A 52 5.73 18.12 -25.52
C ARG A 52 7.12 18.07 -26.13
N GLY A 53 7.27 17.22 -27.15
CA GLY A 53 8.50 17.08 -27.91
C GLY A 53 9.49 16.05 -27.36
N GLY A 54 9.25 15.51 -26.16
CA GLY A 54 10.07 14.44 -25.57
C GLY A 54 11.42 14.88 -25.02
N ASN A 55 11.89 14.20 -23.97
CA ASN A 55 13.23 14.41 -23.43
C ASN A 55 14.33 13.75 -24.25
N CYS A 56 14.00 12.74 -25.06
CA CYS A 56 14.94 12.07 -25.95
C CYS A 56 14.92 12.70 -27.36
N ASP A 57 16.09 12.83 -28.00
CA ASP A 57 16.19 13.40 -29.35
C ASP A 57 15.52 12.53 -30.41
N LEU A 58 15.50 11.21 -30.22
CA LEU A 58 14.93 10.24 -31.15
C LEU A 58 13.43 9.96 -30.91
N THR A 59 12.82 10.61 -29.91
CA THR A 59 11.39 10.45 -29.62
C THR A 59 10.54 10.97 -30.78
N ARG A 60 9.61 10.12 -31.23
CA ARG A 60 8.51 10.51 -32.11
C ARG A 60 7.19 10.28 -31.36
N PRO A 61 6.34 11.31 -31.19
CA PRO A 61 5.05 11.17 -30.52
C PRO A 61 4.21 10.06 -31.14
N ASP A 62 3.60 9.24 -30.28
CA ASP A 62 2.72 8.11 -30.62
C ASP A 62 3.37 6.95 -31.40
N GLU A 63 4.70 6.98 -31.54
CA GLU A 63 5.44 5.94 -32.23
C GLU A 63 6.37 5.15 -31.29
N LYS A 64 6.65 3.92 -31.72
CA LYS A 64 7.79 3.13 -31.27
C LYS A 64 8.83 3.17 -32.37
N VAL A 65 9.96 3.83 -32.11
CA VAL A 65 11.08 3.96 -33.04
C VAL A 65 12.18 2.98 -32.63
N VAL A 66 12.94 2.48 -33.59
CA VAL A 66 14.19 1.73 -33.33
C VAL A 66 15.33 2.54 -33.92
N SER A 67 16.33 2.86 -33.11
CA SER A 67 17.54 3.58 -33.53
C SER A 67 18.46 2.70 -34.37
N GLU A 68 19.46 3.31 -35.01
CA GLU A 68 20.47 2.59 -35.80
C GLU A 68 21.26 1.55 -34.98
N ASN A 69 21.51 1.81 -33.69
CA ASN A 69 22.16 0.85 -32.79
C ASN A 69 21.19 -0.14 -32.11
N SER A 70 19.98 -0.30 -32.65
CA SER A 70 18.95 -1.23 -32.15
C SER A 70 18.42 -0.93 -30.74
N VAL A 71 18.42 0.34 -30.32
CA VAL A 71 17.72 0.79 -29.10
C VAL A 71 16.28 1.14 -29.46
N VAL A 72 15.34 0.66 -28.65
CA VAL A 72 13.91 0.92 -28.85
C VAL A 72 13.52 2.20 -28.10
N VAL A 73 12.94 3.16 -28.79
CA VAL A 73 12.42 4.41 -28.21
C VAL A 73 10.89 4.41 -28.28
N ILE A 74 10.24 4.49 -27.12
CA ILE A 74 8.79 4.46 -26.98
C ILE A 74 8.30 5.86 -26.59
N GLY A 75 7.54 6.50 -27.47
CA GLY A 75 7.04 7.87 -27.32
C GLY A 75 5.52 8.01 -27.31
N TYR A 76 4.79 7.03 -26.77
CA TYR A 76 3.32 7.10 -26.71
C TYR A 76 2.86 8.28 -25.86
N THR A 77 1.85 9.04 -26.31
CA THR A 77 1.29 10.16 -25.54
C THR A 77 0.10 9.73 -24.68
N ASP A 78 -0.43 8.52 -24.89
CA ASP A 78 -1.66 8.01 -24.30
C ASP A 78 -1.44 6.92 -23.23
N PHE A 79 -0.30 6.92 -22.52
CA PHE A 79 0.02 5.89 -21.52
C PHE A 79 -1.12 5.57 -20.53
N PRO A 80 -1.86 6.55 -19.97
CA PRO A 80 -3.00 6.25 -19.10
C PRO A 80 -4.11 5.46 -19.79
N SER A 81 -4.35 5.70 -21.09
CA SER A 81 -5.37 5.01 -21.89
C SER A 81 -5.07 3.51 -22.02
N ARG A 82 -3.79 3.14 -22.04
CA ARG A 82 -3.33 1.74 -22.12
C ARG A 82 -3.56 0.95 -20.83
N MET A 83 -3.94 1.63 -19.75
CA MET A 83 -4.43 1.04 -18.49
C MET A 83 -5.82 1.59 -18.14
N ALA A 84 -6.72 1.61 -19.13
CA ALA A 84 -8.03 2.26 -19.06
C ALA A 84 -8.82 1.97 -17.78
N THR A 85 -8.88 0.72 -17.31
CA THR A 85 -9.62 0.35 -16.10
C THR A 85 -9.08 1.07 -14.86
N GLN A 86 -7.75 1.13 -14.71
CA GLN A 86 -7.10 1.77 -13.56
C GLN A 86 -7.19 3.29 -13.67
N ALA A 87 -6.90 3.84 -14.85
CA ALA A 87 -7.02 5.27 -15.10
C ALA A 87 -8.44 5.77 -14.83
N SER A 88 -9.46 5.04 -15.30
CA SER A 88 -10.88 5.38 -15.09
C SER A 88 -11.25 5.33 -13.60
N SER A 89 -10.81 4.29 -12.88
CA SER A 89 -11.12 4.14 -11.46
C SER A 89 -10.50 5.26 -10.62
N LEU A 90 -9.23 5.60 -10.86
CA LEU A 90 -8.53 6.68 -10.15
C LEU A 90 -9.12 8.05 -10.50
N TYR A 91 -9.42 8.30 -11.77
CA TYR A 91 -10.03 9.55 -12.21
C TYR A 91 -11.44 9.73 -11.65
N ALA A 92 -12.26 8.66 -11.63
CA ALA A 92 -13.58 8.68 -11.01
C ALA A 92 -13.52 8.97 -9.50
N MET A 93 -12.50 8.45 -8.80
CA MET A 93 -12.27 8.78 -7.39
C MET A 93 -11.91 10.26 -7.20
N ASN A 94 -11.07 10.84 -8.06
CA ASN A 94 -10.78 12.29 -8.02
C ASN A 94 -12.04 13.14 -8.24
N ILE A 95 -12.90 12.77 -9.21
CA ILE A 95 -14.19 13.44 -9.43
C ILE A 95 -15.08 13.30 -8.20
N ARG A 96 -15.19 12.11 -7.62
CA ARG A 96 -15.98 11.87 -6.41
C ARG A 96 -15.50 12.75 -5.25
N HIS A 97 -14.19 12.88 -5.05
CA HIS A 97 -13.63 13.75 -4.01
C HIS A 97 -13.97 15.22 -4.25
N MET A 98 -13.79 15.70 -5.48
CA MET A 98 -14.20 17.07 -5.84
C MET A 98 -15.70 17.31 -5.61
N LEU A 99 -16.55 16.33 -5.94
CA LEU A 99 -17.99 16.42 -5.68
C LEU A 99 -18.30 16.43 -4.18
N ALA A 100 -17.56 15.69 -3.36
CA ALA A 100 -17.73 15.71 -1.91
C ALA A 100 -17.37 17.08 -1.33
N ASP A 101 -16.28 17.70 -1.80
CA ASP A 101 -15.87 19.04 -1.40
C ASP A 101 -16.89 20.11 -1.82
N LEU A 102 -17.50 19.93 -3.00
CA LEU A 102 -18.60 20.77 -3.49
C LEU A 102 -19.95 20.50 -2.79
N THR A 103 -20.12 19.38 -2.09
CA THR A 103 -21.39 19.00 -1.43
C THR A 103 -21.19 18.68 0.06
N PRO A 104 -20.68 19.63 0.86
CA PRO A 104 -20.31 19.37 2.26
C PRO A 104 -21.50 18.93 3.13
N GLY A 105 -22.72 19.35 2.78
CA GLY A 105 -23.96 18.93 3.43
C GLY A 105 -24.39 17.49 3.14
N LYS A 106 -23.74 16.80 2.19
CA LYS A 106 -24.08 15.45 1.71
C LYS A 106 -25.54 15.31 1.24
N ASP A 107 -26.17 16.43 0.87
CA ASP A 107 -27.55 16.55 0.42
C ASP A 107 -27.67 16.63 -1.12
N GLY A 108 -26.54 16.49 -1.82
CA GLY A 108 -26.45 16.60 -3.27
C GLY A 108 -26.58 18.04 -3.80
N ARG A 109 -26.59 19.05 -2.92
CA ARG A 109 -26.63 20.46 -3.34
C ARG A 109 -25.21 21.00 -3.42
N ILE A 110 -24.86 21.50 -4.61
CA ILE A 110 -23.55 22.10 -4.86
C ILE A 110 -23.46 23.43 -4.10
N VAL A 111 -22.45 23.55 -3.25
CA VAL A 111 -22.03 24.76 -2.57
C VAL A 111 -20.68 25.16 -3.14
N HIS A 112 -20.69 26.13 -4.05
CA HIS A 112 -19.48 26.60 -4.71
C HIS A 112 -18.79 27.69 -3.89
N ASN A 113 -18.07 27.25 -2.85
CA ASN A 113 -17.41 28.15 -1.92
C ASN A 113 -16.09 28.69 -2.49
N MET A 114 -16.11 29.90 -3.06
CA MET A 114 -14.93 30.55 -3.64
C MET A 114 -13.90 31.04 -2.59
N ASP A 115 -14.19 30.91 -1.29
CA ASP A 115 -13.20 31.13 -0.22
C ASP A 115 -12.30 29.93 0.07
N ASP A 116 -12.70 28.73 -0.38
CA ASP A 116 -11.92 27.50 -0.28
C ASP A 116 -10.83 27.47 -1.36
N ASP A 117 -9.58 27.27 -0.96
CA ASP A 117 -8.41 27.32 -1.85
C ASP A 117 -8.47 26.25 -2.97
N VAL A 118 -9.04 25.07 -2.70
CA VAL A 118 -9.16 23.98 -3.67
C VAL A 118 -10.23 24.33 -4.71
N ILE A 119 -11.42 24.73 -4.25
CA ILE A 119 -12.53 25.11 -5.13
C ILE A 119 -12.15 26.34 -5.96
N ARG A 120 -11.58 27.37 -5.33
CA ARG A 120 -11.12 28.59 -6.01
C ARG A 120 -10.03 28.30 -7.03
N GLY A 121 -9.09 27.41 -6.70
CA GLY A 121 -7.99 27.00 -7.56
C GLY A 121 -8.42 26.19 -8.78
N ALA A 122 -9.39 25.29 -8.60
CA ALA A 122 -9.92 24.43 -9.67
C ALA A 122 -10.91 25.15 -10.61
N THR A 123 -11.57 26.21 -10.14
CA THR A 123 -12.61 26.92 -10.90
C THR A 123 -11.99 27.89 -11.90
N VAL A 124 -12.11 27.58 -13.19
CA VAL A 124 -11.65 28.44 -14.29
C VAL A 124 -12.68 29.47 -14.77
N SER A 125 -13.97 29.17 -14.60
CA SER A 125 -15.10 30.05 -14.93
C SER A 125 -16.25 29.81 -13.95
N PHE A 126 -16.97 30.87 -13.58
CA PHE A 126 -18.13 30.80 -12.71
C PHE A 126 -19.15 31.88 -13.09
N GLU A 127 -20.43 31.51 -13.19
CA GLU A 127 -21.56 32.40 -13.57
C GLU A 127 -21.31 33.23 -14.84
N GLY A 128 -20.60 32.65 -15.82
CA GLY A 128 -20.28 33.32 -17.10
C GLY A 128 -19.06 34.25 -17.04
N GLY A 129 -18.42 34.41 -15.88
CA GLY A 129 -17.19 35.17 -15.71
C GLY A 129 -15.93 34.28 -15.68
N LEU A 130 -14.84 34.77 -16.26
CA LEU A 130 -13.52 34.13 -16.17
C LEU A 130 -12.94 34.34 -14.76
N THR A 131 -12.58 33.26 -14.07
CA THR A 131 -11.99 33.30 -12.72
C THR A 131 -10.51 32.88 -12.69
N PHE A 132 -9.96 32.46 -13.83
CA PHE A 132 -8.53 32.19 -14.00
C PHE A 132 -7.74 33.48 -14.31
N PRO A 133 -6.52 33.67 -13.78
CA PRO A 133 -5.76 32.79 -12.87
C PRO A 133 -6.24 32.87 -11.41
N PRO A 134 -6.13 31.78 -10.64
CA PRO A 134 -6.44 31.83 -9.21
C PRO A 134 -5.39 32.64 -8.44
N PRO A 135 -5.79 33.33 -7.34
CA PRO A 135 -4.82 33.92 -6.42
C PRO A 135 -3.98 32.80 -5.77
N PRO A 136 -2.78 33.12 -5.27
CA PRO A 136 -2.00 32.18 -4.47
C PRO A 136 -2.85 31.64 -3.30
N PRO A 137 -2.79 30.33 -3.01
CA PRO A 137 -3.53 29.74 -1.88
C PRO A 137 -3.22 30.45 -0.56
N LYS A 138 -4.25 30.67 0.26
CA LYS A 138 -4.12 31.30 1.58
C LYS A 138 -3.23 30.46 2.50
N VAL A 139 -3.32 29.14 2.40
CA VAL A 139 -2.40 28.21 3.06
C VAL A 139 -1.35 27.77 2.06
N GLN A 140 -0.15 28.33 2.14
CA GLN A 140 1.00 27.76 1.43
C GLN A 140 1.18 26.33 1.91
N ALA A 141 0.91 25.36 1.03
CA ALA A 141 1.14 23.94 1.28
C ALA A 141 2.49 23.80 1.97
N ILE A 142 2.45 23.30 3.21
CA ILE A 142 3.53 23.19 4.17
C ILE A 142 4.86 23.10 3.42
N ALA A 143 5.50 24.26 3.24
CA ALA A 143 6.77 24.34 2.56
C ALA A 143 7.70 23.33 3.25
N ALA A 144 8.33 22.48 2.44
CA ALA A 144 9.27 21.43 2.81
C ALA A 144 9.61 21.44 4.29
N GLN A 145 9.14 20.43 5.05
CA GLN A 145 9.57 20.22 6.43
C GLN A 145 11.07 20.56 6.49
N LYS A 146 11.43 21.60 7.26
CA LYS A 146 12.83 21.96 7.52
C LYS A 146 13.57 20.63 7.72
N PRO A 147 14.68 20.37 7.01
CA PRO A 147 15.43 19.14 7.22
C PRO A 147 15.58 18.98 8.72
N ARG A 148 14.95 17.93 9.28
CA ARG A 148 15.14 17.61 10.70
C ARG A 148 16.65 17.59 10.86
N GLU A 149 17.16 18.45 11.75
CA GLU A 149 18.56 18.43 12.14
C GLU A 149 18.92 16.97 12.32
N LYS A 150 19.84 16.45 11.49
CA LYS A 150 20.32 15.08 11.65
C LYS A 150 20.80 15.01 13.08
N ALA A 151 20.08 14.24 13.90
CA ALA A 151 20.43 14.05 15.29
C ALA A 151 21.91 13.67 15.33
N LYS A 152 22.71 14.46 16.05
CA LYS A 152 24.15 14.19 16.21
C LYS A 152 24.31 12.71 16.53
N GLU A 153 25.09 12.01 15.74
CA GLU A 153 25.37 10.60 16.01
C GLU A 153 25.99 10.53 17.41
N PRO A 154 25.35 9.82 18.36
CA PRO A 154 25.84 9.78 19.73
C PRO A 154 27.23 9.16 19.75
N THR A 155 28.08 9.74 20.59
CA THR A 155 29.44 9.27 20.82
C THR A 155 29.43 7.82 21.32
N PRO A 156 30.54 7.06 21.15
CA PRO A 156 30.60 5.66 21.61
C PRO A 156 30.27 5.46 23.10
N GLU A 157 30.52 6.47 23.93
CA GLU A 157 30.19 6.47 25.36
C GLU A 157 28.68 6.65 25.60
N GLU A 158 28.02 7.54 24.84
CA GLU A 158 26.57 7.73 24.89
C GLU A 158 25.81 6.50 24.38
N LYS A 159 26.35 5.80 23.36
CA LYS A 159 25.81 4.52 22.88
C LYS A 159 25.89 3.43 23.96
N ARG A 160 27.02 3.30 24.64
CA ARG A 160 27.19 2.34 25.76
C ARG A 160 26.29 2.66 26.95
N ALA A 161 26.15 3.94 27.31
CA ALA A 161 25.24 4.36 28.36
C ALA A 161 23.78 4.06 28.01
N ALA A 162 23.38 4.29 26.75
CA ALA A 162 22.06 3.95 26.24
C ALA A 162 21.81 2.43 26.21
N GLU A 163 22.80 1.61 25.84
CA GLU A 163 22.71 0.15 25.87
C GLU A 163 22.53 -0.38 27.30
N ILE A 164 23.27 0.14 28.28
CA ILE A 164 23.13 -0.26 29.70
C ILE A 164 21.76 0.17 30.25
N ALA A 165 21.30 1.37 29.89
CA ALA A 165 19.98 1.85 30.28
C ALA A 165 18.86 1.01 29.64
N ALA A 166 18.99 0.67 28.35
CA ALA A 166 18.07 -0.19 27.63
C ALA A 166 18.05 -1.61 28.21
N PHE A 167 19.22 -2.18 28.53
CA PHE A 167 19.31 -3.48 29.19
C PHE A 167 18.60 -3.47 30.55
N ARG A 168 18.86 -2.46 31.41
CA ARG A 168 18.16 -2.32 32.70
C ARG A 168 16.66 -2.15 32.55
N ALA A 169 16.21 -1.37 31.56
CA ALA A 169 14.79 -1.18 31.28
C ALA A 169 14.14 -2.49 30.81
N GLN A 170 14.82 -3.22 29.91
CA GLN A 170 14.39 -4.53 29.43
C GLN A 170 14.36 -5.57 30.56
N THR A 171 15.37 -5.62 31.43
CA THR A 171 15.40 -6.54 32.58
C THR A 171 14.27 -6.25 33.57
N LYS A 172 13.99 -4.96 33.85
CA LYS A 172 12.84 -4.56 34.68
C LYS A 172 11.52 -4.99 34.04
N GLY A 173 11.36 -4.77 32.73
CA GLY A 173 10.16 -5.17 31.99
C GLY A 173 9.94 -6.67 31.97
N GLN A 174 10.99 -7.45 31.69
CA GLN A 174 10.93 -8.92 31.69
C GLN A 174 10.68 -9.48 33.10
N GLY A 175 11.35 -8.94 34.13
CA GLY A 175 11.15 -9.35 35.51
C GLY A 175 9.72 -9.10 36.00
N LEU A 176 9.14 -7.94 35.65
CA LEU A 176 7.75 -7.64 35.95
C LEU A 176 6.79 -8.58 35.20
N LEU A 177 7.01 -8.82 33.91
CA LEU A 177 6.17 -9.71 33.10
C LEU A 177 6.18 -11.15 33.65
N LEU A 178 7.36 -11.65 34.03
CA LEU A 178 7.52 -12.97 34.66
C LEU A 178 6.79 -13.03 36.00
N ALA A 179 6.98 -12.04 36.88
CA ALA A 179 6.33 -12.00 38.18
C ALA A 179 4.79 -11.96 38.06
N VAL A 180 4.26 -11.14 37.15
CA VAL A 180 2.83 -11.04 36.88
C VAL A 180 2.30 -12.34 36.27
N GLY A 181 2.99 -12.92 35.30
CA GLY A 181 2.62 -14.20 34.68
C GLY A 181 2.59 -15.36 35.68
N THR A 182 3.60 -15.44 36.55
CA THR A 182 3.65 -16.45 37.62
C THR A 182 2.53 -16.25 38.63
N ALA A 183 2.29 -15.01 39.09
CA ALA A 183 1.19 -14.72 40.01
C ALA A 183 -0.18 -15.08 39.40
N PHE A 184 -0.40 -14.75 38.13
CA PHE A 184 -1.61 -15.11 37.40
C PHE A 184 -1.83 -16.63 37.32
N LEU A 185 -0.78 -17.40 36.98
CA LEU A 185 -0.87 -18.86 36.93
C LEU A 185 -1.11 -19.49 38.30
N LEU A 186 -0.52 -18.95 39.37
CA LEU A 186 -0.76 -19.43 40.73
C LEU A 186 -2.20 -19.17 41.18
N VAL A 187 -2.75 -17.99 40.87
CA VAL A 187 -4.15 -17.67 41.15
C VAL A 187 -5.09 -18.59 40.36
N LEU A 188 -4.85 -18.76 39.06
CA LEU A 188 -5.65 -19.68 38.26
C LEU A 188 -5.56 -21.13 38.79
N GLY A 189 -4.38 -21.60 39.15
CA GLY A 189 -4.20 -22.95 39.71
C GLY A 189 -4.89 -23.16 41.05
N ALA A 190 -5.06 -22.10 41.85
CA ALA A 190 -5.74 -22.17 43.14
C ALA A 190 -7.27 -22.18 43.03
N PHE A 191 -7.85 -21.52 42.01
CA PHE A 191 -9.30 -21.30 41.91
C PHE A 191 -9.97 -22.01 40.72
N ALA A 192 -9.22 -22.44 39.70
CA ALA A 192 -9.81 -23.00 38.49
C ALA A 192 -9.99 -24.54 38.55
N PRO A 193 -11.04 -25.09 37.90
CA PRO A 193 -11.22 -26.53 37.76
C PRO A 193 -10.07 -27.21 37.00
N SER A 194 -9.81 -28.49 37.28
CA SER A 194 -8.77 -29.27 36.59
C SER A 194 -8.99 -29.38 35.07
N SER A 195 -10.24 -29.44 34.62
CA SER A 195 -10.59 -29.43 33.18
C SER A 195 -10.20 -28.11 32.51
N PHE A 196 -10.37 -26.98 33.21
CA PHE A 196 -9.94 -25.68 32.72
C PHE A 196 -8.42 -25.60 32.58
N MET A 197 -7.67 -26.12 33.56
CA MET A 197 -6.21 -26.14 33.50
C MET A 197 -5.69 -26.95 32.29
N SER A 198 -6.31 -28.08 31.98
CA SER A 198 -6.00 -28.86 30.77
C SER A 198 -6.25 -28.06 29.49
N HIS A 199 -7.38 -27.37 29.38
CA HIS A 199 -7.67 -26.51 28.22
C HIS A 199 -6.72 -25.31 28.13
N LEU A 200 -6.33 -24.71 29.26
CA LEU A 200 -5.40 -23.59 29.32
C LEU A 200 -3.99 -23.98 28.84
N VAL A 201 -3.50 -25.15 29.22
CA VAL A 201 -2.20 -25.68 28.75
C VAL A 201 -2.25 -25.92 27.25
N VAL A 202 -3.32 -26.56 26.74
CA VAL A 202 -3.49 -26.78 25.30
C VAL A 202 -3.56 -25.45 24.55
N PHE A 203 -4.30 -24.47 25.08
CA PHE A 203 -4.38 -23.12 24.52
C PHE A 203 -3.01 -22.43 24.45
N ALA A 204 -2.23 -22.46 25.54
CA ALA A 204 -0.91 -21.84 25.59
C ALA A 204 0.08 -22.47 24.60
N LEU A 205 0.10 -23.80 24.51
CA LEU A 205 0.92 -24.51 23.54
C LEU A 205 0.45 -24.24 22.09
N ALA A 206 -0.86 -24.17 21.85
CA ALA A 206 -1.40 -23.81 20.54
C ALA A 206 -1.01 -22.38 20.12
N CYS A 207 -1.03 -21.41 21.04
CA CYS A 207 -0.54 -20.06 20.77
C CYS A 207 0.95 -20.04 20.40
N PHE A 208 1.77 -20.81 21.12
CA PHE A 208 3.20 -20.93 20.83
C PHE A 208 3.47 -21.55 19.44
N VAL A 209 2.78 -22.65 19.13
CA VAL A 209 2.86 -23.29 17.80
C VAL A 209 2.38 -22.33 16.72
N GLY A 210 1.25 -21.65 16.93
CA GLY A 210 0.71 -20.67 15.99
C GLY A 210 1.68 -19.52 15.71
N PHE A 211 2.34 -18.98 16.74
CA PHE A 211 3.37 -17.97 16.59
C PHE A 211 4.53 -18.45 15.72
N GLN A 212 5.08 -19.65 16.00
CA GLN A 212 6.20 -20.19 15.21
C GLN A 212 5.80 -20.48 13.75
N VAL A 213 4.59 -20.97 13.51
CA VAL A 213 4.14 -21.30 12.16
C VAL A 213 3.93 -20.04 11.33
N ILE A 214 3.28 -19.00 11.89
CA ILE A 214 2.98 -17.75 11.17
C ILE A 214 4.26 -16.95 10.90
N TRP A 215 5.20 -16.92 11.85
CA TRP A 215 6.44 -16.15 11.69
C TRP A 215 7.33 -16.65 10.54
N ASN A 216 7.21 -17.94 10.19
CA ASN A 216 8.00 -18.58 9.15
C ASN A 216 7.35 -18.54 7.75
N VAL A 217 6.26 -17.79 7.56
CA VAL A 217 5.61 -17.64 6.25
C VAL A 217 6.34 -16.59 5.40
N SER A 218 6.59 -16.91 4.13
CA SER A 218 7.22 -15.98 3.19
C SER A 218 6.36 -14.74 2.96
N HIS A 219 7.00 -13.58 2.71
CA HIS A 219 6.27 -12.33 2.53
C HIS A 219 5.24 -12.34 1.39
N SER A 220 5.50 -13.13 0.34
CA SER A 220 4.57 -13.30 -0.79
C SER A 220 3.28 -14.05 -0.43
N LEU A 221 3.25 -14.76 0.70
CA LEU A 221 2.14 -15.60 1.12
C LEU A 221 1.29 -15.00 2.25
N HIS A 222 1.59 -13.78 2.74
CA HIS A 222 0.78 -13.14 3.79
C HIS A 222 -0.69 -12.96 3.39
N THR A 223 -0.97 -12.59 2.13
CA THR A 223 -2.34 -12.43 1.64
C THR A 223 -3.09 -13.78 1.55
N PRO A 224 -2.52 -14.85 0.95
CA PRO A 224 -3.06 -16.20 1.06
C PRO A 224 -3.24 -16.68 2.50
N LEU A 225 -2.29 -16.38 3.40
CA LEU A 225 -2.35 -16.76 4.81
C LEU A 225 -3.57 -16.14 5.50
N MET A 226 -3.83 -14.85 5.27
CA MET A 226 -5.03 -14.18 5.79
C MET A 226 -6.32 -14.87 5.31
N ALA A 227 -6.40 -15.24 4.03
CA ALA A 227 -7.55 -15.97 3.49
C ALA A 227 -7.74 -17.36 4.14
N VAL A 228 -6.64 -18.09 4.41
CA VAL A 228 -6.69 -19.36 5.14
C VAL A 228 -7.16 -19.16 6.58
N THR A 229 -6.62 -18.17 7.29
CA THR A 229 -7.03 -17.91 8.68
C THR A 229 -8.51 -17.56 8.78
N ASN A 230 -9.05 -16.84 7.79
CA ASN A 230 -10.48 -16.58 7.69
C ASN A 230 -11.29 -17.88 7.47
N ALA A 231 -10.84 -18.78 6.59
CA ALA A 231 -11.48 -20.08 6.39
C ALA A 231 -11.48 -20.94 7.68
N VAL A 232 -10.34 -21.01 8.37
CA VAL A 232 -10.16 -21.78 9.61
C VAL A 232 -10.98 -21.21 10.76
N SER A 233 -11.19 -19.89 10.82
CA SER A 233 -12.08 -19.27 11.82
C SER A 233 -13.52 -19.79 11.76
N GLY A 234 -13.92 -20.42 10.64
CA GLY A 234 -15.17 -21.14 10.50
C GLY A 234 -15.36 -22.33 11.45
N ILE A 235 -14.35 -22.71 12.24
CA ILE A 235 -14.45 -23.72 13.31
C ILE A 235 -15.58 -23.45 14.32
N VAL A 236 -16.07 -22.21 14.41
CA VAL A 236 -17.27 -21.84 15.17
C VAL A 236 -18.51 -22.69 14.81
N ILE A 237 -18.52 -23.31 13.63
CA ILE A 237 -19.53 -24.29 13.21
C ILE A 237 -19.69 -25.43 14.23
N LEU A 238 -18.61 -25.86 14.89
CA LEU A 238 -18.67 -26.93 15.90
C LEU A 238 -19.57 -26.52 17.08
N GLY A 239 -19.49 -25.25 17.51
CA GLY A 239 -20.35 -24.73 18.58
C GLY A 239 -21.82 -24.72 18.17
N ALA A 240 -22.11 -24.35 16.92
CA ALA A 240 -23.47 -24.33 16.39
C ALA A 240 -24.05 -25.75 16.21
N LEU A 241 -23.24 -26.72 15.75
CA LEU A 241 -23.65 -28.12 15.58
C LEU A 241 -24.06 -28.77 16.91
N LEU A 242 -23.40 -28.43 18.01
CA LEU A 242 -23.76 -28.92 19.35
C LEU A 242 -25.15 -28.44 19.81
N GLN A 243 -25.68 -27.35 19.22
CA GLN A 243 -26.95 -26.73 19.62
C GLN A 243 -28.15 -27.08 18.73
N ILE A 244 -27.93 -27.79 17.61
CA ILE A 244 -29.00 -28.16 16.65
C ILE A 244 -30.10 -29.04 17.28
N GLY A 245 -29.78 -29.78 18.35
CA GLY A 245 -30.73 -30.63 19.07
C GLY A 245 -31.44 -29.97 20.26
N SER A 246 -31.35 -28.65 20.41
CA SER A 246 -31.93 -27.96 21.56
C SER A 246 -33.46 -27.97 21.55
N SER A 247 -34.08 -28.06 22.73
CA SER A 247 -35.54 -28.02 22.89
C SER A 247 -36.14 -26.62 22.74
N GLU A 248 -35.32 -25.57 22.75
CA GLU A 248 -35.75 -24.19 22.53
C GLU A 248 -35.69 -23.81 21.05
N GLY A 249 -36.83 -23.43 20.47
CA GLY A 249 -36.92 -23.06 19.05
C GLY A 249 -35.99 -21.91 18.65
N LEU A 250 -35.77 -20.94 19.55
CA LEU A 250 -34.89 -19.80 19.30
C LEU A 250 -33.42 -20.22 19.19
N VAL A 251 -32.97 -21.12 20.07
CA VAL A 251 -31.59 -21.64 20.04
C VAL A 251 -31.36 -22.45 18.76
N THR A 252 -32.32 -23.27 18.34
CA THR A 252 -32.24 -24.04 17.09
C THR A 252 -32.18 -23.14 15.85
N ILE A 253 -32.94 -22.04 15.82
CA ILE A 253 -32.88 -21.05 14.72
C ILE A 253 -31.51 -20.36 14.69
N LEU A 254 -31.00 -19.90 15.84
CA LEU A 254 -29.68 -19.26 15.92
C LEU A 254 -28.56 -20.22 15.54
N ALA A 255 -28.66 -21.50 15.93
CA ALA A 255 -27.73 -22.54 15.54
C ALA A 255 -27.74 -22.77 14.02
N ALA A 256 -28.93 -22.86 13.41
CA ALA A 256 -29.06 -23.01 11.95
C ALA A 256 -28.45 -21.83 11.18
N VAL A 257 -28.71 -20.60 11.61
CA VAL A 257 -28.10 -19.39 11.02
C VAL A 257 -26.58 -19.39 11.20
N SER A 258 -26.10 -19.77 12.38
CA SER A 258 -24.66 -19.84 12.67
C SER A 258 -23.96 -20.89 11.78
N VAL A 259 -24.58 -22.05 11.56
CA VAL A 259 -24.07 -23.08 10.63
C VAL A 259 -24.01 -22.55 9.21
N LEU A 260 -25.06 -21.85 8.74
CA LEU A 260 -25.09 -21.26 7.40
C LEU A 260 -23.94 -20.26 7.20
N ILE A 261 -23.79 -19.31 8.13
CA ILE A 261 -22.75 -18.27 8.04
C ILE A 261 -21.35 -18.89 8.14
N ALA A 262 -21.13 -19.82 9.06
CA ALA A 262 -19.85 -20.50 9.21
C ALA A 262 -19.49 -21.32 7.94
N THR A 263 -20.47 -21.97 7.32
CA THR A 263 -20.28 -22.70 6.06
C THR A 263 -19.86 -21.77 4.93
N ILE A 264 -20.50 -20.60 4.79
CA ILE A 264 -20.11 -19.57 3.82
C ILE A 264 -18.65 -19.13 4.05
N ASN A 265 -18.26 -18.93 5.31
CA ASN A 265 -16.90 -18.53 5.66
C ASN A 265 -15.86 -19.61 5.29
N ILE A 266 -16.14 -20.88 5.61
CA ILE A 266 -15.29 -22.02 5.28
C ILE A 266 -15.12 -22.14 3.76
N VAL A 267 -16.24 -22.22 3.02
CA VAL A 267 -16.22 -22.45 1.57
C VAL A 267 -15.59 -21.26 0.84
N GLY A 268 -16.00 -20.04 1.17
CA GLY A 268 -15.47 -18.82 0.58
C GLY A 268 -13.97 -18.66 0.83
N GLY A 269 -13.53 -18.85 2.08
CA GLY A 269 -12.13 -18.75 2.46
C GLY A 269 -11.23 -19.76 1.74
N PHE A 270 -11.64 -21.03 1.65
CA PHE A 270 -10.85 -22.05 0.94
C PHE A 270 -10.86 -21.87 -0.58
N LEU A 271 -11.98 -21.44 -1.18
CA LEU A 271 -12.06 -21.18 -2.61
C LEU A 271 -11.14 -20.02 -3.02
N VAL A 272 -11.18 -18.92 -2.27
CA VAL A 272 -10.31 -17.75 -2.51
C VAL A 272 -8.85 -18.11 -2.31
N THR A 273 -8.53 -18.82 -1.22
CA THR A 273 -7.16 -19.31 -0.97
C THR A 273 -6.65 -20.14 -2.15
N ARG A 274 -7.44 -21.10 -2.64
CA ARG A 274 -7.07 -21.95 -3.77
C ARG A 274 -6.79 -21.12 -5.02
N ARG A 275 -7.65 -20.14 -5.32
CA ARG A 275 -7.46 -19.23 -6.46
C ARG A 275 -6.20 -18.38 -6.31
N MET A 276 -5.90 -17.90 -5.11
CA MET A 276 -4.69 -17.13 -4.81
C MET A 276 -3.43 -17.94 -5.00
N LEU A 277 -3.38 -19.17 -4.47
CA LEU A 277 -2.22 -20.04 -4.60
C LEU A 277 -2.00 -20.53 -6.04
N ALA A 278 -3.07 -20.75 -6.81
CA ALA A 278 -2.97 -21.14 -8.21
C ALA A 278 -2.26 -20.09 -9.08
N MET A 279 -2.36 -18.80 -8.72
CA MET A 279 -1.66 -17.71 -9.44
C MET A 279 -0.13 -17.72 -9.20
N PHE A 280 0.36 -18.47 -8.20
CA PHE A 280 1.80 -18.61 -7.93
C PHE A 280 2.41 -19.87 -8.57
N GLN A 281 1.60 -20.74 -9.17
CA GLN A 281 2.11 -21.89 -9.92
C GLN A 281 2.66 -21.37 -11.25
N ARG A 282 3.98 -21.53 -11.47
CA ARG A 282 4.57 -21.26 -12.79
C ARG A 282 3.97 -22.26 -13.78
N SER A 283 3.43 -21.73 -14.88
CA SER A 283 3.13 -22.49 -16.10
C SER A 283 4.40 -23.07 -16.71
#